data_AF-A0A3D3UUR9-F1
#
_entry.id   AF-A0A3D3UUR9-F1
#
_cell.length_a   1.000
_cell.length_b   1.000
_cell.length_c   1.000
_cell.angle_alpha   90.00
_cell.angle_beta   90.00
_cell.angle_gamma   90.00
#
_symmetry.space_group_name_H-M   'P 1'
#
loop_
_entity.id
_entity.type
_entity.pdbx_description
1 polymer ?
#
loop_
_entity_poly.entity_id
_entity_poly.type
_entity_poly.pdbx_seq_one_letter_code
_entity_poly.pdbx_strand_id
1 'polypeptide(L)'
;MPRLKLYILLLVFITAVTLCPGCKSEKPNFENCPSIEKQPAISPDYTNTTLPPNIAPTNFVIKETASAYFVRISSEQGEDIDIFSRSSNIRIPVKPWRRLLNQNRSKSLAITVFIRDSDSKWSRLAPIENYIAPEEIDSHLVYRLMKPLYQYWDKLGIYQRDLTGFDERPIVLNTAMGKNCINCHSFHN
;
A
#
# COMPACT_ATOMS: atom_id res chain seq x y z
N MET A 1 37.93 -44.89 -12.01
CA MET A 1 38.33 -43.47 -12.01
C MET A 1 37.24 -42.44 -12.39
N PRO A 2 36.17 -42.72 -13.18
CA PRO A 2 35.20 -41.67 -13.56
C PRO A 2 34.19 -41.34 -12.45
N ARG A 3 33.86 -42.30 -11.56
CA ARG A 3 32.93 -42.09 -10.44
C ARG A 3 33.51 -41.15 -9.38
N LEU A 4 34.81 -41.21 -9.11
CA LEU A 4 35.48 -40.34 -8.13
C LEU A 4 35.48 -38.87 -8.59
N LYS A 5 35.68 -38.60 -9.88
CA LYS A 5 35.54 -37.25 -10.46
C LYS A 5 34.11 -36.72 -10.36
N LEU A 6 33.11 -37.59 -10.54
CA LEU A 6 31.70 -37.23 -10.39
C LEU A 6 31.36 -36.85 -8.95
N TYR A 7 31.85 -37.61 -7.96
CA TYR A 7 31.66 -37.27 -6.54
C TYR A 7 32.35 -35.98 -6.14
N ILE A 8 33.57 -35.72 -6.64
CA ILE A 8 34.29 -34.46 -6.38
C ILE A 8 33.54 -33.27 -7.01
N LEU A 9 33.01 -33.41 -8.23
CA LEU A 9 32.19 -32.36 -8.86
C LEU A 9 30.89 -32.11 -8.09
N LEU A 10 30.23 -33.15 -7.61
CA LEU A 10 29.01 -33.04 -6.80
C LEU A 10 29.28 -32.35 -5.46
N LEU A 11 30.41 -32.66 -4.82
CA LEU A 11 30.82 -32.04 -3.55
C LEU A 11 31.15 -30.56 -3.71
N VAL A 12 31.85 -30.19 -4.80
CA VAL A 12 32.14 -28.77 -5.14
C VAL A 12 30.85 -28.00 -5.41
N PHE A 13 29.88 -28.61 -6.11
CA PHE A 13 28.58 -27.98 -6.38
C PHE A 13 27.74 -27.79 -5.11
N ILE A 14 27.76 -28.76 -4.19
CA ILE A 14 27.06 -28.66 -2.89
C ILE A 14 27.70 -27.56 -2.03
N THR A 15 29.04 -27.42 -2.02
CA THR A 15 29.72 -26.35 -1.28
C THR A 15 29.54 -24.95 -1.89
N ALA A 16 29.33 -24.86 -3.21
CA ALA A 16 29.07 -23.58 -3.89
C ALA A 16 27.65 -23.06 -3.62
N VAL A 17 26.69 -23.95 -3.34
CA VAL A 17 25.31 -23.59 -2.99
C VAL A 17 25.17 -23.16 -1.52
N THR A 18 26.12 -23.49 -0.64
CA THR A 18 26.07 -23.12 0.79
C THR A 18 26.67 -21.76 1.14
N LEU A 19 27.18 -20.99 0.16
CA LEU A 19 27.55 -19.58 0.36
C LEU A 19 26.52 -18.64 -0.30
N CYS A 20 25.27 -18.69 0.14
CA CYS A 20 24.43 -17.50 0.14
C CYS A 20 24.84 -16.68 1.36
N PRO A 21 25.58 -15.55 1.22
CA PRO A 21 25.68 -14.61 2.33
C PRO A 21 24.26 -14.22 2.71
N GLY A 22 23.84 -14.60 3.93
CA GLY A 22 22.50 -14.35 4.42
C GLY A 22 22.12 -12.89 4.20
N CYS A 23 20.90 -12.64 3.71
CA CYS A 23 20.34 -11.31 3.63
C CYS A 23 20.46 -10.65 5.01
N LYS A 24 21.46 -9.78 5.17
CA LYS A 24 21.59 -8.89 6.33
C LYS A 24 20.26 -8.16 6.49
N SER A 25 19.74 -8.15 7.71
CA SER A 25 18.41 -7.66 8.06
C SER A 25 18.10 -6.33 7.39
N GLU A 26 17.13 -6.34 6.46
CA GLU A 26 16.62 -5.14 5.78
C GLU A 26 15.71 -4.28 6.70
N LYS A 27 15.54 -4.70 7.96
CA LYS A 27 14.69 -4.07 8.97
C LYS A 27 15.50 -3.11 9.87
N PRO A 28 15.02 -1.88 10.12
CA PRO A 28 15.67 -0.97 11.06
C PRO A 28 15.60 -1.51 12.49
N ASN A 29 16.58 -1.17 13.32
CA ASN A 29 16.48 -1.35 14.77
C ASN A 29 15.59 -0.23 15.33
N PHE A 30 14.37 -0.55 15.75
CA PHE A 30 13.40 0.45 16.20
C PHE A 30 13.78 1.17 17.49
N GLU A 31 14.57 0.55 18.35
CA GLU A 31 14.96 1.11 19.65
C GLU A 31 16.09 2.12 19.49
N ASN A 32 17.04 1.83 18.60
CA ASN A 32 18.27 2.63 18.43
C ASN A 32 18.30 3.38 17.09
N CYS A 33 17.13 3.74 16.53
CA CYS A 33 17.04 4.53 15.30
C CYS A 33 17.02 6.03 15.64
N PRO A 34 17.95 6.85 15.12
CA PRO A 34 17.90 8.29 15.23
C PRO A 34 16.54 8.84 14.79
N SER A 35 15.92 9.67 15.63
CA SER A 35 14.65 10.33 15.31
C SER A 35 14.88 11.68 14.65
N ILE A 36 14.13 11.95 13.58
CA ILE A 36 14.03 13.24 12.92
C ILE A 36 12.67 13.83 13.30
N GLU A 37 12.66 15.02 13.91
CA GLU A 37 11.45 15.75 14.31
C GLU A 37 10.73 16.39 13.10
N LYS A 38 10.47 15.59 12.08
CA LYS A 38 9.76 15.97 10.87
C LYS A 38 8.85 14.83 10.45
N GLN A 39 7.58 15.13 10.21
CA GLN A 39 6.65 14.15 9.63
C GLN A 39 7.02 13.88 8.16
N PRO A 40 6.84 12.63 7.68
CA PRO A 40 7.09 12.29 6.29
C PRO A 40 6.12 13.05 5.36
N ALA A 41 6.64 13.59 4.27
CA ALA A 41 5.82 14.16 3.22
C ALA A 41 5.34 13.03 2.29
N ILE A 42 4.04 12.74 2.30
CA ILE A 42 3.45 11.64 1.51
C ILE A 42 2.53 12.14 0.38
N SER A 43 2.24 11.26 -0.59
CA SER A 43 1.26 11.51 -1.65
C SER A 43 0.46 10.24 -2.00
N PRO A 44 -0.88 10.27 -1.98
CA PRO A 44 -1.73 11.35 -1.46
C PRO A 44 -1.43 11.71 -0.01
N ASP A 45 -1.85 12.89 0.41
CA ASP A 45 -1.70 13.30 1.81
C ASP A 45 -2.83 12.68 2.64
N TYR A 46 -2.45 11.75 3.51
CA TYR A 46 -3.33 11.08 4.46
C TYR A 46 -2.97 11.41 5.91
N THR A 47 -2.38 12.59 6.15
CA THR A 47 -2.09 13.04 7.51
C THR A 47 -3.37 13.45 8.23
N ASN A 48 -3.49 13.09 9.52
CA ASN A 48 -4.62 13.45 10.39
C ASN A 48 -5.99 13.15 9.78
N THR A 49 -6.11 12.04 9.08
CA THR A 49 -7.34 11.60 8.40
C THR A 49 -8.12 10.60 9.26
N THR A 50 -9.45 10.64 9.16
CA THR A 50 -10.33 9.61 9.72
C THR A 50 -10.53 8.48 8.72
N LEU A 51 -10.22 7.24 9.15
CA LEU A 51 -10.26 6.04 8.34
C LEU A 51 -11.44 5.15 8.75
N PRO A 52 -12.40 4.91 7.85
CA PRO A 52 -13.42 3.89 8.07
C PRO A 52 -12.77 2.49 8.19
N PRO A 53 -13.27 1.60 9.05
CA PRO A 53 -12.65 0.30 9.30
C PRO A 53 -12.74 -0.66 8.11
N ASN A 54 -13.63 -0.39 7.16
CA ASN A 54 -13.74 -1.14 5.92
C ASN A 54 -13.05 -0.47 4.71
N ILE A 55 -12.37 0.67 4.87
CA ILE A 55 -11.70 1.36 3.75
C ILE A 55 -10.55 0.53 3.17
N ALA A 56 -10.35 0.64 1.86
CA ALA A 56 -9.18 0.09 1.18
C ALA A 56 -7.87 0.63 1.77
N PRO A 57 -6.75 -0.09 1.62
CA PRO A 57 -5.47 0.38 2.14
C PRO A 57 -5.07 1.73 1.55
N THR A 58 -4.69 2.67 2.41
CA THR A 58 -4.24 4.01 2.03
C THR A 58 -2.81 3.97 1.50
N ASN A 59 -2.62 3.37 0.32
CA ASN A 59 -1.31 3.32 -0.33
C ASN A 59 -0.79 4.73 -0.61
N PHE A 60 0.50 4.97 -0.38
CA PHE A 60 1.10 6.29 -0.54
C PHE A 60 2.52 6.22 -1.10
N VAL A 61 2.99 7.36 -1.60
CA VAL A 61 4.36 7.59 -2.03
C VAL A 61 5.05 8.47 -1.00
N ILE A 62 6.23 8.05 -0.53
CA ILE A 62 7.10 8.85 0.34
C ILE A 62 7.91 9.83 -0.53
N LYS A 63 7.90 11.13 -0.22
CA LYS A 63 8.61 12.15 -1.03
C LYS A 63 10.06 12.33 -0.61
N GLU A 64 10.44 11.90 0.59
CA GLU A 64 11.83 11.88 1.05
C GLU A 64 12.70 11.01 0.13
N THR A 65 13.86 11.53 -0.26
CA THR A 65 14.86 10.75 -1.00
C THR A 65 15.61 9.82 -0.05
N ALA A 66 15.63 8.53 -0.34
CA ALA A 66 16.28 7.51 0.47
C ALA A 66 16.72 6.32 -0.40
N SER A 67 17.69 5.53 0.08
CA SER A 67 18.13 4.29 -0.56
C SER A 67 17.18 3.11 -0.30
N ALA A 68 16.39 3.19 0.77
CA ALA A 68 15.31 2.27 1.10
C ALA A 68 14.36 2.90 2.12
N TYR A 69 13.19 2.31 2.24
CA TYR A 69 12.10 2.72 3.11
C TYR A 69 11.65 1.51 3.93
N PHE A 70 11.30 1.77 5.19
CA PHE A 70 10.59 0.81 6.01
C PHE A 70 9.41 1.54 6.65
N VAL A 71 8.21 0.95 6.55
CA VAL A 71 7.00 1.51 7.13
C VAL A 71 6.44 0.52 8.12
N ARG A 72 6.14 1.01 9.32
CA ARG A 72 5.39 0.29 10.33
C ARG A 72 4.04 0.98 10.53
N ILE A 73 2.98 0.20 10.42
CA ILE A 73 1.62 0.64 10.74
C ILE A 73 1.16 -0.14 11.96
N SER A 74 0.82 0.58 13.03
CA SER A 74 0.50 -0.01 14.33
C SER A 74 -0.71 0.68 14.94
N SER A 75 -1.37 -0.01 15.86
CA SER A 75 -2.47 0.49 16.68
C SER A 75 -2.40 -0.15 18.06
N GLU A 76 -3.33 0.17 18.96
CA GLU A 76 -3.37 -0.39 20.32
C GLU A 76 -3.46 -1.92 20.37
N GLN A 77 -4.14 -2.55 19.41
CA GLN A 77 -4.39 -3.99 19.38
C GLN A 77 -4.02 -4.60 18.03
N GLY A 78 -3.68 -5.90 18.04
CA GLY A 78 -3.40 -6.66 16.82
C GLY A 78 -1.92 -6.62 16.41
N GLU A 79 -1.64 -7.20 15.25
CA GLU A 79 -0.29 -7.28 14.69
C GLU A 79 0.04 -6.04 13.86
N ASP A 80 1.23 -5.49 14.09
CA ASP A 80 1.80 -4.42 13.25
C ASP A 80 1.96 -4.87 11.80
N ILE A 81 1.75 -3.95 10.87
CA ILE A 81 2.05 -4.15 9.45
C ILE A 81 3.41 -3.53 9.16
N ASP A 82 4.39 -4.38 8.94
CA ASP A 82 5.75 -4.01 8.57
C ASP A 82 5.98 -4.16 7.06
N ILE A 83 6.45 -3.09 6.40
CA ILE A 83 6.67 -3.04 4.95
C ILE A 83 8.08 -2.51 4.68
N PHE A 84 8.94 -3.35 4.10
CA PHE A 84 10.21 -2.90 3.52
C PHE A 84 10.04 -2.65 2.02
N SER A 85 10.65 -1.57 1.51
CA SER A 85 10.66 -1.27 0.08
C SER A 85 11.89 -0.48 -0.32
N ARG A 86 12.47 -0.80 -1.49
CA ARG A 86 13.50 0.04 -2.14
C ARG A 86 12.89 1.14 -3.01
N SER A 87 11.57 1.09 -3.23
CA SER A 87 10.80 2.14 -3.90
C SER A 87 10.04 2.97 -2.86
N SER A 88 9.90 4.27 -3.09
CA SER A 88 9.05 5.13 -2.26
C SER A 88 7.56 4.82 -2.34
N ASN A 89 7.13 3.97 -3.29
CA ASN A 89 5.76 3.50 -3.42
C ASN A 89 5.46 2.43 -2.36
N ILE A 90 4.63 2.79 -1.38
CA ILE A 90 4.23 1.90 -0.29
C ILE A 90 2.88 1.28 -0.61
N ARG A 91 2.88 -0.04 -0.73
CA ARG A 91 1.66 -0.84 -0.96
C ARG A 91 1.35 -1.64 0.29
N ILE A 92 0.26 -1.28 0.94
CA ILE A 92 -0.19 -1.89 2.18
C ILE A 92 -1.03 -3.14 1.84
N PRO A 93 -0.74 -4.30 2.46
CA PRO A 93 -1.47 -5.53 2.18
C PRO A 93 -2.92 -5.45 2.70
N VAL A 94 -3.88 -5.78 1.82
CA VAL A 94 -5.33 -5.60 2.08
C VAL A 94 -5.82 -6.36 3.30
N LYS A 95 -5.43 -7.63 3.46
CA LYS A 95 -5.95 -8.49 4.55
C LYS A 95 -5.45 -8.04 5.93
N PRO A 96 -4.14 -7.82 6.17
CA PRO A 96 -3.66 -7.27 7.43
C PRO A 96 -4.24 -5.89 7.73
N TRP A 97 -4.32 -5.00 6.73
CA TRP A 97 -4.93 -3.67 6.87
C TRP A 97 -6.36 -3.74 7.41
N ARG A 98 -7.21 -4.50 6.73
CA ARG A 98 -8.62 -4.66 7.13
C ARG A 98 -8.75 -5.26 8.53
N ARG A 99 -7.87 -6.21 8.90
CA ARG A 99 -7.86 -6.81 10.24
C ARG A 99 -7.49 -5.78 11.31
N LEU A 100 -6.39 -5.03 11.08
CA LEU A 100 -5.88 -4.03 12.00
C LEU A 100 -6.93 -2.95 12.26
N LEU A 101 -7.56 -2.39 11.21
CA LEU A 101 -8.58 -1.36 11.39
C LEU A 101 -9.81 -1.89 12.14
N ASN A 102 -10.30 -3.09 11.81
CA ASN A 102 -11.47 -3.66 12.47
C ASN A 102 -11.26 -3.94 13.96
N GLN A 103 -10.05 -4.33 14.36
CA GLN A 103 -9.70 -4.59 15.77
C GLN A 103 -9.55 -3.29 16.58
N ASN A 104 -9.47 -2.14 15.92
CA ASN A 104 -9.10 -0.87 16.52
C ASN A 104 -10.09 0.27 16.20
N ARG A 105 -11.37 -0.06 16.04
CA ARG A 105 -12.42 0.96 15.87
C ARG A 105 -12.40 1.97 17.02
N SER A 106 -12.57 3.25 16.69
CA SER A 106 -12.50 4.38 17.62
C SER A 106 -11.13 4.59 18.29
N LYS A 107 -10.05 4.03 17.72
CA LYS A 107 -8.67 4.17 18.22
C LYS A 107 -7.78 4.90 17.22
N SER A 108 -6.58 5.27 17.66
CA SER A 108 -5.57 5.88 16.79
C SER A 108 -4.77 4.82 16.03
N LEU A 109 -4.45 5.13 14.77
CA LEU A 109 -3.55 4.37 13.91
C LEU A 109 -2.29 5.19 13.68
N ALA A 110 -1.13 4.65 14.02
CA ALA A 110 0.16 5.28 13.80
C ALA A 110 0.84 4.69 12.56
N ILE A 111 1.28 5.54 11.64
CA ILE A 111 2.15 5.19 10.52
C ILE A 111 3.53 5.77 10.78
N THR A 112 4.49 4.91 11.10
CA THR A 112 5.89 5.30 11.34
C THR A 112 6.73 4.97 10.12
N VAL A 113 7.41 5.99 9.57
CA VAL A 113 8.27 5.84 8.40
C VAL A 113 9.74 5.91 8.81
N PHE A 114 10.53 4.96 8.32
CA PHE A 114 11.97 4.92 8.44
C PHE A 114 12.56 5.06 7.05
N ILE A 115 13.58 5.91 6.93
CA ILE A 115 14.32 6.14 5.69
C ILE A 115 15.76 5.72 5.88
N ARG A 116 16.34 5.09 4.86
CA ARG A 116 17.75 4.70 4.85
C ARG A 116 18.54 5.65 3.96
N ASP A 117 19.63 6.20 4.48
CA ASP A 117 20.54 7.05 3.69
C ASP A 117 21.46 6.23 2.77
N SER A 118 22.39 6.91 2.09
CA SER A 118 23.43 6.28 1.25
C SER A 118 24.44 5.46 2.05
N ASP A 119 24.65 5.80 3.32
CA ASP A 119 25.59 5.14 4.23
C ASP A 119 24.96 3.92 4.91
N SER A 120 23.77 3.50 4.44
CA SER A 120 22.99 2.38 4.98
C SER A 120 22.52 2.57 6.43
N LYS A 121 22.44 3.82 6.90
CA LYS A 121 21.91 4.16 8.22
C LYS A 121 20.42 4.47 8.13
N TRP A 122 19.67 3.96 9.09
CA TRP A 122 18.24 4.22 9.21
C TRP A 122 18.00 5.43 10.10
N SER A 123 17.01 6.24 9.74
CA SER A 123 16.47 7.32 10.57
C SER A 123 14.94 7.21 10.59
N ARG A 124 14.34 7.47 11.75
CA ARG A 124 12.89 7.44 11.99
C ARG A 124 12.32 8.85 11.83
N LEU A 125 11.31 9.02 10.98
CA LEU A 125 10.53 10.27 10.87
C LEU A 125 9.45 10.31 11.95
N ALA A 126 8.94 11.50 12.26
CA ALA A 126 7.82 11.64 13.19
C ALA A 126 6.59 10.89 12.64
N PRO A 127 5.85 10.14 13.47
CA PRO A 127 4.73 9.33 13.00
C PRO A 127 3.59 10.19 12.45
N ILE A 128 2.85 9.64 11.49
CA ILE A 128 1.55 10.14 11.09
C ILE A 128 0.51 9.45 11.97
N GLU A 129 -0.27 10.24 12.70
CA GLU A 129 -1.39 9.75 13.49
C GLU A 129 -2.70 9.94 12.74
N ASN A 130 -3.51 8.89 12.69
CA ASN A 130 -4.83 8.87 12.07
C ASN A 130 -5.85 8.32 13.07
N TYR A 131 -7.13 8.62 12.87
CA TYR A 131 -8.21 8.08 13.69
C TYR A 131 -8.99 7.02 12.93
N ILE A 132 -9.31 5.90 13.58
CA ILE A 132 -10.15 4.85 12.99
C ILE A 132 -11.59 5.09 13.44
N ALA A 133 -12.50 5.27 12.48
CA ALA A 133 -13.91 5.53 12.78
C ALA A 133 -14.59 4.32 13.46
N PRO A 134 -15.67 4.55 14.24
CA PRO A 134 -16.49 3.46 14.77
C PRO A 134 -17.27 2.74 13.66
N GLU A 135 -17.87 3.51 12.75
CA GLU A 135 -18.76 3.05 11.68
C GLU A 135 -18.04 2.76 10.36
N GLU A 136 -18.64 1.85 9.59
CA GLU A 136 -18.25 1.58 8.21
C GLU A 136 -18.87 2.60 7.25
N ILE A 137 -18.23 2.75 6.09
CA ILE A 137 -18.82 3.45 4.94
C ILE A 137 -19.52 2.48 4.00
N ASP A 138 -20.37 2.99 3.11
CA ASP A 138 -20.87 2.21 2.00
C ASP A 138 -19.72 1.68 1.15
N SER A 139 -19.76 0.38 0.84
CA SER A 139 -18.67 -0.29 0.15
C SER A 139 -18.49 0.16 -1.30
N HIS A 140 -19.50 0.75 -1.92
CA HIS A 140 -19.47 1.07 -3.34
C HIS A 140 -19.82 2.53 -3.61
N LEU A 141 -19.00 3.19 -4.43
CA LEU A 141 -19.27 4.50 -5.01
C LEU A 141 -19.66 4.35 -6.47
N VAL A 142 -20.82 4.88 -6.85
CA VAL A 142 -21.25 4.99 -8.24
C VAL A 142 -20.94 6.39 -8.76
N TYR A 143 -20.26 6.47 -9.90
CA TYR A 143 -19.86 7.75 -10.47
C TYR A 143 -19.76 7.72 -12.00
N ARG A 144 -19.73 8.91 -12.59
CA ARG A 144 -19.51 9.12 -14.03
C ARG A 144 -18.09 9.60 -14.22
N LEU A 145 -17.34 8.96 -15.11
CA LEU A 145 -16.01 9.43 -15.50
C LEU A 145 -16.12 10.36 -16.71
N MET A 146 -15.96 11.66 -16.49
CA MET A 146 -16.06 12.68 -17.53
C MET A 146 -14.66 13.24 -17.84
N LYS A 147 -14.20 13.06 -19.09
CA LYS A 147 -12.92 13.64 -19.52
C LYS A 147 -13.05 15.17 -19.67
N PRO A 148 -11.99 15.95 -19.43
CA PRO A 148 -12.05 17.42 -19.44
C PRO A 148 -12.56 18.04 -20.76
N LEU A 149 -12.40 17.33 -21.89
CA LEU A 149 -12.85 17.79 -23.20
C LEU A 149 -14.03 16.93 -23.66
N TYR A 150 -15.22 17.52 -23.58
CA TYR A 150 -16.53 16.97 -23.96
C TYR A 150 -16.69 16.56 -25.43
N GLN A 151 -15.64 16.64 -26.27
CA GLN A 151 -15.79 16.37 -27.71
C GLN A 151 -15.84 14.87 -28.06
N TYR A 152 -15.50 13.99 -27.11
CA TYR A 152 -15.49 12.54 -27.31
C TYR A 152 -16.63 11.88 -26.51
N TRP A 153 -17.85 11.96 -27.04
CA TRP A 153 -19.05 11.28 -26.53
C TRP A 153 -19.05 9.78 -26.84
N ASP A 154 -18.03 9.26 -27.53
CA ASP A 154 -17.99 7.88 -28.02
C ASP A 154 -17.76 6.86 -26.90
N LYS A 155 -17.20 7.27 -25.75
CA LYS A 155 -16.90 6.41 -24.60
C LYS A 155 -17.33 7.04 -23.28
N LEU A 156 -18.63 6.94 -23.00
CA LEU A 156 -19.22 7.32 -21.72
C LEU A 156 -19.52 6.06 -20.90
N GLY A 157 -19.24 6.12 -19.60
CA GLY A 157 -19.56 5.04 -18.67
C GLY A 157 -20.08 5.57 -17.33
N ILE A 158 -21.02 4.84 -16.74
CA ILE A 158 -21.28 4.89 -15.30
C ILE A 158 -20.49 3.72 -14.69
N TYR A 159 -19.69 4.02 -13.68
CA TYR A 159 -18.80 3.07 -13.03
C TYR A 159 -19.24 2.88 -11.58
N GLN A 160 -18.95 1.71 -11.04
CA GLN A 160 -18.95 1.44 -9.61
C GLN A 160 -17.53 1.13 -9.18
N ARG A 161 -17.13 1.67 -8.04
CA ARG A 161 -15.85 1.42 -7.40
C ARG A 161 -16.07 0.85 -6.02
N ASP A 162 -15.44 -0.28 -5.73
CA ASP A 162 -15.35 -0.84 -4.38
C ASP A 162 -14.36 0.00 -3.55
N LEU A 163 -14.86 0.68 -2.54
CA LEU A 163 -14.11 1.49 -1.59
C LEU A 163 -13.41 0.65 -0.51
N THR A 164 -13.76 -0.63 -0.39
CA THR A 164 -13.09 -1.58 0.53
C THR A 164 -11.86 -2.24 -0.10
N GLY A 165 -11.67 -2.05 -1.41
CA GLY A 165 -10.57 -2.51 -2.23
C GLY A 165 -10.20 -1.50 -3.31
N PHE A 166 -9.79 -1.98 -4.47
CA PHE A 166 -9.44 -1.12 -5.60
C PHE A 166 -10.23 -1.44 -6.87
N ASP A 167 -11.15 -2.40 -6.79
CA ASP A 167 -11.89 -2.90 -7.94
C ASP A 167 -12.85 -1.85 -8.45
N GLU A 168 -12.86 -1.71 -9.77
CA GLU A 168 -13.71 -0.77 -10.47
C GLU A 168 -14.22 -1.43 -11.74
N ARG A 169 -15.52 -1.31 -11.99
CA ARG A 169 -16.15 -1.90 -13.16
C ARG A 169 -17.25 -0.99 -13.71
N PRO A 170 -17.44 -0.98 -15.04
CA PRO A 170 -18.58 -0.29 -15.61
C PRO A 170 -19.88 -0.98 -15.18
N ILE A 171 -20.87 -0.17 -14.78
CA ILE A 171 -22.27 -0.61 -14.69
C ILE A 171 -22.88 -0.59 -16.09
N VAL A 172 -22.68 0.52 -16.80
CA VAL A 172 -23.17 0.70 -18.17
C VAL A 172 -22.18 1.50 -18.99
N LEU A 173 -22.01 1.09 -20.24
CA LEU A 173 -21.21 1.77 -21.26
C LEU A 173 -22.13 2.18 -22.40
N ASN A 174 -22.02 3.41 -22.88
CA ASN A 174 -22.84 3.86 -24.01
C ASN A 174 -22.58 3.07 -25.29
N THR A 175 -21.36 2.55 -25.48
CA THR A 175 -20.99 1.71 -26.62
C THR A 175 -21.83 0.43 -26.69
N ALA A 176 -22.28 -0.09 -25.55
CA ALA A 176 -23.19 -1.24 -25.49
C ALA A 176 -24.66 -0.86 -25.75
N MET A 177 -24.98 0.45 -25.78
CA MET A 177 -26.32 1.02 -25.96
C MET A 177 -26.43 1.85 -27.24
N GLY A 178 -25.72 1.47 -28.31
CA GLY A 178 -25.80 2.18 -29.60
C GLY A 178 -25.19 3.59 -29.58
N LYS A 179 -24.26 3.88 -28.66
CA LYS A 179 -23.63 5.19 -28.42
C LYS A 179 -24.60 6.28 -27.91
N ASN A 180 -25.73 5.87 -27.32
CA ASN A 180 -26.66 6.80 -26.68
C ASN A 180 -26.00 7.53 -25.48
N CYS A 181 -26.42 8.77 -25.22
CA CYS A 181 -25.96 9.48 -24.03
C CYS A 181 -26.46 8.77 -22.77
N ILE A 182 -25.55 8.46 -21.84
CA ILE A 182 -25.90 7.81 -20.56
C ILE A 182 -25.81 8.77 -19.36
N ASN A 183 -25.56 10.05 -19.59
CA ASN A 183 -25.37 11.03 -18.52
C ASN A 183 -26.63 11.28 -17.68
N CYS A 184 -27.82 11.11 -18.25
CA CYS A 184 -29.10 11.39 -17.58
C CYS A 184 -29.80 10.13 -17.03
N HIS A 185 -29.21 8.94 -17.18
CA HIS A 185 -29.74 7.71 -16.60
C HIS A 185 -29.33 7.62 -15.13
N SER A 186 -30.08 8.32 -14.27
CA SER A 186 -30.04 8.09 -12.82
C SER A 186 -30.87 6.86 -12.46
N PHE A 187 -30.40 6.09 -11.49
CA PHE A 187 -31.17 5.02 -10.85
C PHE A 187 -31.83 5.59 -9.59
N HIS A 188 -32.95 5.02 -9.17
CA HIS A 188 -33.55 5.32 -7.87
C HIS A 188 -32.73 4.60 -6.80
N ASN A 189 -32.33 5.32 -5.75
CA ASN A 189 -31.64 4.75 -4.58
C ASN A 189 -32.64 4.27 -3.54
#